data_AF-A0A1V5Z977-F1
#
_entry.id   AF-A0A1V5Z977-F1
#
_cell.length_a   1.000
_cell.length_b   1.000
_cell.length_c   1.000
_cell.angle_alpha   90.00
_cell.angle_beta   90.00
_cell.angle_gamma   90.00
#
_symmetry.space_group_name_H-M   'P 1'
#
loop_
_entity.id
_entity.type
_entity.pdbx_description
1 polymer ?
#
loop_
_entity_poly.entity_id
_entity_poly.type
_entity_poly.pdbx_seq_one_letter_code
_entity_poly.pdbx_strand_id
1 'polypeptide(L)'
;MERFIIKHQDKITGIISCFDRIMFKGYLPVSSPEGMEGFLNRHGILFKDFKRFASTCSEGLKIYAQDVARSANRPFQYIYSSIRKEECAREIALRDGITQGLVCVFSIVEACHSFKLKYGAGKPRLAASRPRCLCLYYYYMDKEFGLMHVRLQTWFPFTIQIYINGHEWLSRKMMRHGIAYTQVENAFIQIEDCKRAQRFADKFVRTNFPRILEAIARKINPLFNDLLKDMHYYWVIDQAEYATDILFKDRASLKCLYEKLLRHATVCFSAEDVMTFLGRKLNGNFQGEVANELKKRWPGARVKHRMKGNWIKMYDKHGCVLRIETVINHPYEFRVRREGKRRGLWTMAWYPMAKRVSNLYRYAEVCYSANHAYIEALSVIDDPAKTYRTLHQLCVPVTRNGRQIRGLNPMRKDDLQLFSAALRGENFIHGFRNNDIARYLNLPARQDPVERKRQSARVTRLIHLLHAHGLIAKIPRTRRYRLTLRGATFMAAAVYLYNEDFPNMVFNNAA
;
A
#
# COMPACT_ATOMS: atom_id res chain seq x y z
N MET A 1 -9.04 -3.11 -11.02
CA MET A 1 -9.40 -3.60 -9.68
C MET A 1 -10.54 -4.60 -9.79
N GLU A 2 -11.43 -4.44 -10.78
CA GLU A 2 -12.59 -5.30 -11.02
C GLU A 2 -12.28 -6.80 -11.07
N ARG A 3 -11.17 -7.25 -11.68
CA ARG A 3 -10.88 -8.69 -11.78
C ARG A 3 -10.64 -9.31 -10.41
N PHE A 4 -9.82 -8.64 -9.59
CA PHE A 4 -9.55 -9.07 -8.22
C PHE A 4 -10.83 -9.10 -7.37
N ILE A 5 -11.69 -8.08 -7.52
CA ILE A 5 -12.94 -7.97 -6.79
C ILE A 5 -13.90 -9.10 -7.19
N ILE A 6 -14.15 -9.28 -8.48
CA ILE A 6 -15.04 -10.32 -9.01
C ILE A 6 -14.56 -11.71 -8.54
N LYS A 7 -13.24 -11.93 -8.57
CA LYS A 7 -12.62 -13.19 -8.16
C LYS A 7 -12.78 -13.53 -6.68
N HIS A 8 -12.83 -12.51 -5.82
CA HIS A 8 -12.91 -12.66 -4.36
C HIS A 8 -14.19 -12.06 -3.77
N GLN A 9 -15.23 -11.83 -4.60
CA GLN A 9 -16.47 -11.14 -4.21
C GLN A 9 -17.20 -11.84 -3.07
N ASP A 10 -17.06 -13.16 -2.97
CA ASP A 10 -17.65 -13.98 -1.92
C ASP A 10 -17.01 -13.71 -0.54
N LYS A 11 -15.82 -13.12 -0.50
CA LYS A 11 -15.06 -12.80 0.72
C LYS A 11 -14.98 -11.32 1.02
N ILE A 12 -15.25 -10.45 0.05
CA ILE A 12 -15.16 -9.00 0.18
C ILE A 12 -16.50 -8.43 0.63
N THR A 13 -16.50 -7.53 1.61
CA THR A 13 -17.68 -6.80 2.09
C THR A 13 -17.76 -5.39 1.51
N GLY A 14 -16.64 -4.80 1.14
CA GLY A 14 -16.59 -3.42 0.70
C GLY A 14 -15.20 -2.97 0.30
N ILE A 15 -15.14 -1.81 -0.34
CA ILE A 15 -13.89 -1.17 -0.77
C ILE A 15 -14.02 0.32 -0.55
N ILE A 16 -12.99 0.93 0.00
CA ILE A 16 -12.92 2.37 0.19
C ILE A 16 -11.54 2.89 -0.17
N SER A 17 -11.49 4.03 -0.85
CA SER A 17 -10.26 4.70 -1.24
C SER A 17 -10.27 6.15 -0.78
N CYS A 18 -9.28 6.52 0.04
CA CYS A 18 -9.19 7.85 0.61
C CYS A 18 -7.75 8.23 0.98
N PHE A 19 -7.52 9.51 1.25
CA PHE A 19 -6.25 9.93 1.82
C PHE A 19 -6.11 9.43 3.26
N ASP A 20 -4.92 8.94 3.62
CA ASP A 20 -4.59 8.58 5.00
C ASP A 20 -3.90 9.76 5.70
N ARG A 21 -2.73 10.11 5.19
CA ARG A 21 -1.90 11.18 5.72
C ARG A 21 -1.61 12.21 4.65
N ILE A 22 -1.89 13.47 4.97
CA ILE A 22 -1.50 14.59 4.12
C ILE A 22 -0.68 15.56 4.95
N MET A 23 0.49 15.89 4.43
CA MET A 23 1.39 16.85 5.03
C MET A 23 1.51 18.07 4.13
N PHE A 24 1.03 19.20 4.60
CA PHE A 24 1.20 20.49 3.96
C PHE A 24 2.42 21.21 4.53
N LYS A 25 3.08 22.01 3.70
CA LYS A 25 4.18 22.86 4.12
C LYS A 25 4.01 24.26 3.54
N GLY A 26 4.17 25.28 4.37
CA GLY A 26 4.04 26.68 4.01
C GLY A 26 5.41 27.35 4.00
N TYR A 27 5.67 28.11 2.94
CA TYR A 27 6.87 28.93 2.79
C TYR A 27 6.50 30.40 2.62
N LEU A 28 7.11 31.28 3.43
CA LEU A 28 6.95 32.72 3.25
C LEU A 28 7.83 33.22 2.08
N PRO A 29 7.54 34.40 1.50
CA PRO A 29 8.38 35.02 0.48
C PRO A 29 9.84 35.25 0.93
N VAL A 30 10.09 35.33 2.24
CA VAL A 30 11.42 35.48 2.85
C VAL A 30 12.20 34.17 2.97
N SER A 31 11.76 33.11 2.28
CA SER A 31 12.40 31.79 2.38
C SER A 31 13.72 31.66 1.61
N SER A 32 14.09 32.61 0.76
CA SER A 32 15.42 32.68 0.13
C SER A 32 16.31 33.73 0.81
N PRO A 33 17.66 33.60 0.72
CA PRO A 33 18.55 34.61 1.26
C PRO A 33 18.27 36.02 0.74
N GLU A 34 18.02 36.16 -0.57
CA GLU A 34 17.71 37.43 -1.22
C GLU A 34 16.38 38.01 -0.72
N GLY A 35 15.36 37.15 -0.56
CA GLY A 35 14.07 37.54 -0.01
C GLY A 35 14.18 38.02 1.44
N MET A 36 15.02 37.35 2.24
CA MET A 36 15.30 37.72 3.63
C MET A 36 16.08 39.05 3.71
N GLU A 37 17.10 39.24 2.89
CA GLU A 37 17.85 40.50 2.82
C GLU A 37 16.95 41.68 2.43
N GLY A 38 16.11 41.51 1.41
CA GLY A 38 15.13 42.51 1.01
C GLY A 38 14.15 42.83 2.14
N PHE A 39 13.74 41.82 2.91
CA PHE A 39 12.89 42.03 4.09
C PHE A 39 13.59 42.82 5.19
N LEU A 40 14.84 42.50 5.54
CA LEU A 40 15.60 43.23 6.55
C LEU A 40 15.80 44.69 6.15
N ASN A 41 16.15 44.95 4.88
CA ASN A 41 16.31 46.31 4.37
C ASN A 41 15.01 47.13 4.48
N ARG A 42 13.85 46.55 4.11
CA ARG A 42 12.55 47.22 4.22
C ARG A 42 12.16 47.56 5.67
N HIS A 43 12.67 46.82 6.64
CA HIS A 43 12.41 47.05 8.07
C HIS A 43 13.54 47.81 8.77
N GLY A 44 14.54 48.33 8.01
CA GLY A 44 15.66 49.07 8.57
C GLY A 44 16.61 48.25 9.46
N ILE A 45 16.61 46.92 9.31
CA ILE A 45 17.43 46.02 10.15
C ILE A 45 18.76 45.73 9.46
N LEU A 46 19.87 46.03 10.13
CA LEU A 46 21.20 45.70 9.61
C LEU A 46 21.43 44.18 9.63
N PHE A 47 22.15 43.66 8.63
CA PHE A 47 22.36 42.21 8.52
C PHE A 47 23.18 41.63 9.69
N LYS A 48 24.06 42.42 10.31
CA LYS A 48 24.79 42.04 11.54
C LYS A 48 23.85 41.78 12.72
N ASP A 49 22.69 42.45 12.74
CA ASP A 49 21.69 42.34 13.81
C ASP A 49 20.65 41.25 13.55
N PHE A 50 20.73 40.56 12.40
CA PHE A 50 19.80 39.48 12.03
C PHE A 50 19.64 38.43 13.14
N LYS A 51 20.76 38.00 13.76
CA LYS A 51 20.71 36.98 14.81
C LYS A 51 19.91 37.48 16.03
N ARG A 52 20.15 38.72 16.47
CA ARG A 52 19.45 39.33 17.61
C ARG A 52 17.96 39.51 17.31
N PHE A 53 17.65 40.00 16.12
CA PHE A 53 16.27 40.19 15.67
C PHE A 53 15.51 38.86 15.57
N ALA A 54 16.10 37.84 14.95
CA ALA A 54 15.51 36.52 14.84
C ALA A 54 15.33 35.82 16.20
N SER A 55 16.27 36.01 17.14
CA SER A 55 16.12 35.56 18.53
C SER A 55 14.91 36.18 19.22
N THR A 56 14.71 37.48 19.03
CA THR A 56 13.59 38.21 19.63
C THR A 56 12.24 37.68 19.12
N CYS A 57 12.13 37.48 17.80
CA CYS A 57 10.94 36.86 17.20
C CYS A 57 10.73 35.43 17.72
N SER A 58 11.79 34.64 17.83
CA SER A 58 11.72 33.25 18.31
C SER A 58 11.25 33.16 19.76
N GLU A 59 11.71 34.05 20.64
CA GLU A 59 11.26 34.06 22.04
C GLU A 59 9.80 34.52 22.13
N GLY A 60 9.38 35.52 21.34
CA GLY A 60 7.98 35.93 21.26
C GLY A 60 7.04 34.79 20.84
N LEU A 61 7.44 33.99 19.84
CA LEU A 61 6.69 32.81 19.43
C LEU A 61 6.59 31.74 20.52
N LYS A 62 7.66 31.54 21.29
CA LYS A 62 7.69 30.57 22.39
C LYS A 62 6.79 31.03 23.55
N ILE A 63 6.85 32.30 23.93
CA ILE A 63 5.99 32.88 24.97
C ILE A 63 4.51 32.76 24.55
N TYR A 64 4.19 33.16 23.32
CA TYR A 64 2.84 33.01 22.79
C TYR A 64 2.34 31.57 22.83
N ALA A 65 3.20 30.60 22.50
CA ALA A 65 2.85 29.18 22.56
C ALA A 65 2.55 28.71 24.00
N GLN A 66 3.33 29.18 24.98
CA GLN A 66 3.10 28.92 26.39
C GLN A 66 1.78 29.54 26.87
N ASP A 67 1.47 30.77 26.43
CA ASP A 67 0.24 31.47 26.79
C ASP A 67 -1.00 30.81 26.15
N VAL A 68 -0.90 30.36 24.90
CA VAL A 68 -1.95 29.58 24.22
C VAL A 68 -2.22 28.27 24.97
N ALA A 69 -1.16 27.56 25.37
CA ALA A 69 -1.30 26.34 26.15
C ALA A 69 -1.92 26.60 27.53
N ARG A 70 -1.43 27.63 28.25
CA ARG A 70 -1.95 28.04 29.56
C ARG A 70 -3.42 28.44 29.50
N SER A 71 -3.80 29.27 28.52
CA SER A 71 -5.17 29.75 28.34
C SER A 71 -6.15 28.63 28.01
N ALA A 72 -5.68 27.59 27.31
CA ALA A 72 -6.47 26.41 27.01
C ALA A 72 -6.43 25.34 28.13
N ASN A 73 -5.72 25.60 29.23
CA ASN A 73 -5.43 24.64 30.30
C ASN A 73 -4.83 23.32 29.76
N ARG A 74 -3.85 23.45 28.83
CA ARG A 74 -3.17 22.33 28.17
C ARG A 74 -1.67 22.32 28.43
N PRO A 75 -1.03 21.14 28.39
CA PRO A 75 0.39 21.04 28.68
C PRO A 75 1.25 21.66 27.56
N PHE A 76 2.26 22.43 27.98
CA PHE A 76 3.42 22.82 27.17
C PHE A 76 4.62 22.02 27.65
N GLN A 77 5.21 21.17 26.80
CA GLN A 77 6.31 20.28 27.21
C GLN A 77 7.51 20.37 26.26
N TYR A 78 8.71 20.49 26.82
CA TYR A 78 9.94 20.39 26.05
C TYR A 78 10.35 18.93 25.89
N ILE A 79 10.62 18.52 24.65
CA ILE A 79 11.01 17.16 24.32
C ILE A 79 12.53 17.10 24.14
N TYR A 80 13.19 16.31 25.00
CA TYR A 80 14.64 16.11 24.99
C TYR A 80 15.10 15.01 24.03
N SER A 81 14.25 14.02 23.75
CA SER A 81 14.59 12.82 23.00
C SER A 81 13.58 12.51 21.90
N SER A 82 13.93 11.58 21.01
CA SER A 82 13.03 11.17 19.93
C SER A 82 11.88 10.31 20.48
N ILE A 83 10.79 10.96 20.91
CA ILE A 83 9.53 10.29 21.28
C ILE A 83 8.52 10.31 20.12
N ARG A 84 7.54 9.38 20.17
CA ARG A 84 6.42 9.33 19.22
C ARG A 84 5.37 10.37 19.61
N LYS A 85 5.66 11.64 19.26
CA LYS A 85 4.87 12.83 19.62
C LYS A 85 3.35 12.67 19.44
N GLU A 86 2.92 12.03 18.35
CA GLU A 86 1.50 11.81 18.08
C GLU A 86 0.86 10.80 19.04
N GLU A 87 1.58 9.77 19.49
CA GLU A 87 1.09 8.81 20.48
C GLU A 87 0.92 9.49 21.83
N CYS A 88 1.91 10.26 22.27
CA CYS A 88 1.81 11.05 23.51
C CYS A 88 0.65 12.07 23.46
N ALA A 89 0.46 12.75 22.33
CA ALA A 89 -0.68 13.65 22.16
C ALA A 89 -2.03 12.91 22.20
N ARG A 90 -2.10 11.71 21.60
CA ARG A 90 -3.30 10.86 21.64
C ARG A 90 -3.61 10.38 23.06
N GLU A 91 -2.59 9.99 23.83
CA GLU A 91 -2.75 9.61 25.25
C GLU A 91 -3.27 10.78 26.09
N ILE A 92 -2.74 11.99 25.89
CA ILE A 92 -3.24 13.21 26.56
C ILE A 92 -4.70 13.47 26.18
N ALA A 93 -5.04 13.37 24.89
CA ALA A 93 -6.41 13.59 24.43
C ALA A 93 -7.40 12.58 25.03
N LEU A 94 -7.00 11.32 25.17
CA LEU A 94 -7.81 10.27 25.78
C LEU A 94 -7.96 10.48 27.30
N ARG A 95 -6.83 10.71 28.01
CA ARG A 95 -6.81 10.94 29.46
C ARG A 95 -7.67 12.13 29.86
N ASP A 96 -7.60 13.22 29.10
CA ASP A 96 -8.29 14.48 29.41
C ASP A 96 -9.65 14.61 28.70
N GLY A 97 -10.13 13.56 28.02
CA GLY A 97 -11.45 13.53 27.35
C GLY A 97 -11.64 14.59 26.25
N ILE A 98 -10.58 14.94 25.53
CA ILE A 98 -10.58 16.08 24.60
C ILE A 98 -11.28 15.71 23.29
N THR A 99 -12.47 16.25 23.09
CA THR A 99 -13.27 16.03 21.86
C THR A 99 -13.06 17.14 20.81
N GLN A 100 -12.62 18.32 21.23
CA GLN A 100 -12.32 19.46 20.35
C GLN A 100 -11.30 20.43 20.99
N GLY A 101 -10.47 21.07 20.18
CA GLY A 101 -9.59 22.17 20.60
C GLY A 101 -8.12 21.77 20.73
N LEU A 102 -7.33 22.58 21.44
CA LEU A 102 -5.91 22.29 21.67
C LEU A 102 -5.79 21.07 22.60
N VAL A 103 -4.88 20.16 22.25
CA VAL A 103 -4.54 18.97 23.04
C VAL A 103 -3.29 19.24 23.87
N CYS A 104 -2.19 19.62 23.21
CA CYS A 104 -0.92 19.95 23.85
C CYS A 104 -0.03 20.76 22.91
N VAL A 105 1.02 21.36 23.47
CA VAL A 105 2.11 21.97 22.71
C VAL A 105 3.42 21.31 23.10
N PHE A 106 4.15 20.80 22.11
CA PHE A 106 5.51 20.32 22.31
C PHE A 106 6.53 21.29 21.73
N SER A 107 7.63 21.49 22.43
CA SER A 107 8.77 22.25 21.93
C SER A 107 9.99 21.34 21.80
N ILE A 108 10.67 21.37 20.65
CA ILE A 108 11.83 20.53 20.35
C ILE A 108 12.81 21.28 19.47
N VAL A 109 14.10 21.00 19.61
CA VAL A 109 15.13 21.57 18.74
C VAL A 109 15.40 20.65 17.55
N GLU A 110 15.24 21.15 16.33
CA GLU A 110 15.41 20.39 15.08
C GLU A 110 16.33 21.13 14.10
N ALA A 111 16.93 20.43 13.15
CA ALA A 111 17.68 21.07 12.07
C ALA A 111 16.71 21.71 11.07
N CYS A 112 16.83 23.04 10.89
CA CYS A 112 15.87 23.86 10.17
C CYS A 112 16.53 24.57 8.99
N HIS A 113 15.81 24.83 7.89
CA HIS A 113 16.32 25.79 6.90
C HIS A 113 16.28 27.20 7.48
N SER A 114 17.40 27.91 7.44
CA SER A 114 17.57 29.26 7.97
C SER A 114 18.69 29.97 7.23
N PHE A 115 19.16 31.09 7.78
CA PHE A 115 20.19 31.93 7.22
C PHE A 115 21.36 32.08 8.20
N LYS A 116 22.57 32.22 7.66
CA LYS A 116 23.75 32.64 8.40
C LYS A 116 24.35 33.87 7.72
N LEU A 117 24.94 34.74 8.51
CA LEU A 117 25.69 35.87 7.99
C LEU A 117 27.02 35.39 7.42
N LYS A 118 27.35 35.82 6.20
CA LYS A 118 28.62 35.57 5.53
C LYS A 118 29.30 36.91 5.26
N TYR A 119 30.48 37.09 5.85
CA TYR A 119 31.36 38.21 5.58
C TYR A 119 32.28 37.88 4.38
N GLY A 120 32.67 38.89 3.62
CA GLY A 120 33.58 38.79 2.48
C GLY A 120 34.01 40.19 2.03
N ALA A 121 34.85 40.29 1.00
CA ALA A 121 35.19 41.58 0.40
C ALA A 121 33.92 42.18 -0.25
N GLY A 122 33.29 43.16 0.41
CA GLY A 122 32.03 43.79 0.01
C GLY A 122 30.98 43.84 1.14
N LYS A 123 29.72 44.14 0.78
CA LYS A 123 28.60 44.17 1.74
C LYS A 123 28.37 42.78 2.35
N PRO A 124 28.14 42.64 3.67
CA PRO A 124 27.76 41.37 4.26
C PRO A 124 26.49 40.82 3.56
N ARG A 125 26.37 39.49 3.49
CA ARG A 125 25.22 38.82 2.89
C ARG A 125 24.71 37.67 3.74
N LEU A 126 23.44 37.35 3.61
CA LEU A 126 22.86 36.13 4.15
C LEU A 126 23.12 34.97 3.20
N ALA A 127 23.44 33.81 3.77
CA ALA A 127 23.57 32.55 3.05
C ALA A 127 22.67 31.50 3.70
N ALA A 128 22.11 30.60 2.89
CA ALA A 128 21.32 29.49 3.40
C ALA A 128 22.16 28.62 4.37
N SER A 129 21.54 28.22 5.47
CA SER A 129 22.16 27.41 6.52
C SER A 129 21.14 26.44 7.13
N ARG A 130 21.65 25.48 7.91
CA ARG A 130 20.83 24.48 8.60
C ARG A 130 21.08 24.42 10.12
N PRO A 131 20.88 25.52 10.86
CA PRO A 131 21.08 25.52 12.30
C PRO A 131 20.02 24.67 12.99
N ARG A 132 20.33 24.27 14.22
CA ARG A 132 19.36 23.71 15.15
C ARG A 132 18.52 24.84 15.73
N CYS A 133 17.21 24.74 15.56
CA CYS A 133 16.28 25.79 15.94
C CYS A 133 15.09 25.20 16.71
N LEU A 134 14.50 26.00 17.61
CA LEU A 134 13.30 25.58 18.33
C LEU A 134 12.14 25.43 17.33
N CYS A 135 11.40 24.35 17.47
CA CYS A 135 10.20 24.05 16.70
C CYS A 135 9.08 23.75 17.67
N LEU A 136 7.93 24.35 17.43
CA LEU A 136 6.71 24.20 18.22
C LEU A 136 5.76 23.27 17.47
N TYR A 137 5.24 22.27 18.15
CA TYR A 137 4.24 21.35 17.64
C TYR A 137 2.95 21.54 18.43
N TYR A 138 1.96 22.15 17.79
CA TYR A 138 0.62 22.28 18.34
C TYR A 138 -0.22 21.08 17.91
N TYR A 139 -0.68 20.27 18.85
CA TYR A 139 -1.63 19.20 18.57
C TYR A 139 -3.05 19.69 18.83
N TYR A 140 -3.94 19.49 17.86
CA TYR A 140 -5.35 19.87 17.94
C TYR A 140 -6.24 18.66 17.71
N MET A 141 -7.35 18.60 18.42
CA MET A 141 -8.51 17.82 18.06
C MET A 141 -9.45 18.73 17.24
N ASP A 142 -9.32 18.70 15.93
CA ASP A 142 -10.14 19.50 15.02
C ASP A 142 -11.53 18.88 14.83
N LYS A 143 -12.55 19.73 14.71
CA LYS A 143 -13.94 19.28 14.53
C LYS A 143 -14.16 18.46 13.25
N GLU A 144 -13.42 18.76 12.17
CA GLU A 144 -13.54 18.11 10.87
C GLU A 144 -12.44 17.10 10.61
N PHE A 145 -11.20 17.41 10.97
CA PHE A 145 -10.03 16.59 10.65
C PHE A 145 -9.58 15.67 11.80
N GLY A 146 -10.19 15.81 12.99
CA GLY A 146 -9.80 15.11 14.20
C GLY A 146 -8.38 15.44 14.63
N LEU A 147 -7.62 14.44 15.09
CA LEU A 147 -6.27 14.69 15.61
C LEU A 147 -5.33 15.15 14.49
N MET A 148 -4.87 16.39 14.59
CA MET A 148 -3.97 17.02 13.64
C MET A 148 -2.84 17.73 14.38
N HIS A 149 -1.75 18.06 13.68
CA HIS A 149 -0.69 18.87 14.26
C HIS A 149 -0.18 19.97 13.34
N VAL A 150 0.29 21.04 13.95
CA VAL A 150 0.95 22.17 13.30
C VAL A 150 2.35 22.31 13.86
N ARG A 151 3.35 22.08 13.02
CA ARG A 151 4.76 22.32 13.33
C ARG A 151 5.14 23.71 12.83
N LEU A 152 5.51 24.60 13.74
CA LEU A 152 6.05 25.92 13.43
C LEU A 152 7.53 25.98 13.80
N GLN A 153 8.36 26.32 12.82
CA GLN A 153 9.74 26.73 13.06
C GLN A 153 9.75 28.11 13.73
N THR A 154 10.37 28.29 14.90
CA THR A 154 10.39 29.60 15.58
C THR A 154 11.43 30.57 15.01
N TRP A 155 12.30 30.09 14.12
CA TRP A 155 13.32 30.90 13.47
C TRP A 155 12.93 31.22 12.03
N PHE A 156 13.43 32.32 11.47
CA PHE A 156 13.27 32.66 10.06
C PHE A 156 13.67 31.47 9.15
N PRO A 157 12.88 31.15 8.11
CA PRO A 157 11.75 31.91 7.57
C PRO A 157 10.37 31.47 8.13
N PHE A 158 10.29 30.98 9.36
CA PHE A 158 9.05 30.52 10.01
C PHE A 158 8.30 29.45 9.19
N THR A 159 9.06 28.51 8.63
CA THR A 159 8.50 27.39 7.86
C THR A 159 7.49 26.64 8.72
N ILE A 160 6.27 26.51 8.20
CA ILE A 160 5.15 25.85 8.86
C ILE A 160 4.84 24.52 8.16
N GLN A 161 4.42 23.53 8.92
CA GLN A 161 3.98 22.23 8.40
C GLN A 161 2.71 21.79 9.12
N ILE A 162 1.71 21.36 8.37
CA ILE A 162 0.38 20.97 8.88
C ILE A 162 0.07 19.55 8.43
N TYR A 163 -0.17 18.67 9.39
CA TYR A 163 -0.62 17.30 9.17
C TYR A 163 -2.13 17.21 9.28
N ILE A 164 -2.77 16.53 8.33
CA ILE A 164 -4.21 16.20 8.35
C ILE A 164 -4.38 14.70 8.11
N ASN A 165 -5.34 14.10 8.82
CA ASN A 165 -5.75 12.71 8.67
C ASN A 165 -7.03 12.59 7.83
N GLY A 166 -6.94 11.96 6.67
CA GLY A 166 -8.09 11.82 5.76
C GLY A 166 -9.06 10.69 6.15
N HIS A 167 -8.59 9.63 6.82
CA HIS A 167 -9.47 8.59 7.36
C HIS A 167 -10.36 9.15 8.47
N GLU A 168 -9.78 9.92 9.38
CA GLU A 168 -10.52 10.56 10.47
C GLU A 168 -11.50 11.63 9.96
N TRP A 169 -11.14 12.35 8.90
CA TRP A 169 -12.10 13.21 8.22
C TRP A 169 -13.28 12.42 7.63
N LEU A 170 -13.00 11.28 7.00
CA LEU A 170 -14.04 10.44 6.40
C LEU A 170 -14.94 9.81 7.48
N SER A 171 -14.38 9.32 8.59
CA SER A 171 -15.13 8.75 9.72
C SER A 171 -16.12 9.77 10.28
N ARG A 172 -15.67 11.02 10.52
CA ARG A 172 -16.51 12.12 10.97
C ARG A 172 -17.59 12.50 9.97
N LYS A 173 -17.30 12.47 8.66
CA LYS A 173 -18.32 12.70 7.62
C LYS A 173 -19.36 11.59 7.61
N MET A 174 -18.96 10.33 7.71
CA MET A 174 -19.88 9.19 7.80
C MET A 174 -20.79 9.29 9.03
N MET A 175 -20.22 9.60 10.19
CA MET A 175 -20.98 9.81 11.44
C MET A 175 -22.04 10.91 11.28
N ARG A 176 -21.68 12.09 10.74
CA ARG A 176 -22.63 13.20 10.54
C ARG A 176 -23.76 12.87 9.56
N HIS A 177 -23.54 11.93 8.64
CA HIS A 177 -24.50 11.54 7.62
C HIS A 177 -25.20 10.22 7.91
N GLY A 178 -25.01 9.66 9.12
CA GLY A 178 -25.68 8.45 9.59
C GLY A 178 -25.27 7.19 8.84
N ILE A 179 -24.02 7.08 8.38
CA ILE A 179 -23.49 5.84 7.80
C ILE A 179 -22.80 5.06 8.91
N ALA A 180 -23.31 3.88 9.25
CA ALA A 180 -22.68 3.04 10.26
C ALA A 180 -21.33 2.50 9.79
N TYR A 181 -20.34 2.53 10.67
CA TYR A 181 -19.01 1.97 10.41
C TYR A 181 -18.38 1.45 11.70
N THR A 182 -17.47 0.49 11.56
CA THR A 182 -16.63 -0.01 12.65
C THR A 182 -15.18 0.24 12.29
N GLN A 183 -14.44 0.90 13.19
CA GLN A 183 -13.05 1.27 12.99
C GLN A 183 -12.20 0.70 14.12
N VAL A 184 -11.02 0.17 13.77
CA VAL A 184 -9.97 -0.18 14.73
C VAL A 184 -8.74 0.62 14.35
N GLU A 185 -8.21 1.39 15.29
CA GLU A 185 -7.19 2.42 15.04
C GLU A 185 -7.62 3.36 13.90
N ASN A 186 -6.90 3.37 12.77
CA ASN A 186 -7.19 4.17 11.58
C ASN A 186 -7.77 3.36 10.40
N ALA A 187 -8.15 2.09 10.60
CA ALA A 187 -8.65 1.22 9.54
C ALA A 187 -10.15 0.93 9.72
N PHE A 188 -10.93 1.15 8.65
CA PHE A 188 -12.33 0.73 8.61
C PHE A 188 -12.39 -0.78 8.41
N ILE A 189 -13.10 -1.49 9.28
CA ILE A 189 -13.31 -2.94 9.17
C ILE A 189 -14.65 -3.23 8.48
N GLN A 190 -15.66 -2.41 8.77
CA GLN A 190 -16.98 -2.50 8.19
C GLN A 190 -17.50 -1.08 7.91
N ILE A 191 -18.18 -0.93 6.77
CA ILE A 191 -18.88 0.28 6.38
C ILE A 191 -20.20 -0.17 5.76
N GLU A 192 -21.31 0.37 6.25
CA GLU A 192 -22.66 0.04 5.80
C GLU A 192 -22.87 0.34 4.30
N ASP A 193 -22.50 1.54 3.86
CA ASP A 193 -22.59 1.96 2.45
C ASP A 193 -21.24 2.50 1.96
N CYS A 194 -20.42 1.59 1.44
CA CYS A 194 -19.12 1.92 0.86
C CYS A 194 -19.23 2.89 -0.33
N LYS A 195 -20.29 2.81 -1.14
CA LYS A 195 -20.46 3.69 -2.32
C LYS A 195 -20.72 5.13 -1.89
N ARG A 196 -21.56 5.32 -0.87
CA ARG A 196 -21.82 6.65 -0.30
C ARG A 196 -20.62 7.18 0.46
N ALA A 197 -19.90 6.35 1.20
CA ALA A 197 -18.64 6.71 1.83
C ALA A 197 -17.59 7.16 0.80
N GLN A 198 -17.45 6.44 -0.32
CA GLN A 198 -16.53 6.80 -1.40
C GLN A 198 -16.85 8.18 -1.99
N ARG A 199 -18.15 8.49 -2.21
CA ARG A 199 -18.57 9.82 -2.69
C ARG A 199 -18.16 10.96 -1.74
N PHE A 200 -18.04 10.70 -0.43
CA PHE A 200 -17.49 11.69 0.50
C PHE A 200 -15.97 11.78 0.37
N ALA A 201 -15.27 10.64 0.34
CA ALA A 201 -13.83 10.60 0.13
C ALA A 201 -13.40 11.36 -1.15
N ASP A 202 -14.13 11.19 -2.25
CA ASP A 202 -13.86 11.84 -3.53
C ASP A 202 -14.03 13.38 -3.46
N LYS A 203 -14.91 13.87 -2.58
CA LYS A 203 -15.12 15.31 -2.38
C LYS A 203 -13.99 15.96 -1.58
N PHE A 204 -13.17 15.18 -0.86
CA PHE A 204 -12.09 15.70 -0.02
C PHE A 204 -11.15 16.65 -0.79
N VAL A 205 -10.79 16.30 -2.03
CA VAL A 205 -9.88 17.09 -2.87
C VAL A 205 -10.44 18.44 -3.31
N ARG A 206 -11.75 18.65 -3.19
CA ARG A 206 -12.42 19.92 -3.55
C ARG A 206 -12.40 20.94 -2.41
N THR A 207 -11.88 20.56 -1.24
CA THR A 207 -11.77 21.46 -0.09
C THR A 207 -10.78 22.59 -0.39
N ASN A 208 -11.14 23.82 0.02
CA ASN A 208 -10.25 24.99 -0.11
C ASN A 208 -9.17 24.96 0.97
N PHE A 209 -8.20 24.05 0.82
CA PHE A 209 -7.07 23.90 1.73
C PHE A 209 -6.27 25.20 1.90
N PRO A 210 -5.93 25.99 0.86
CA PRO A 210 -5.19 27.23 1.05
C PRO A 210 -5.83 28.16 2.09
N ARG A 211 -7.16 28.33 2.05
CA ARG A 211 -7.89 29.15 3.03
C ARG A 211 -7.81 28.56 4.45
N ILE A 212 -8.00 27.24 4.59
CA ILE A 212 -7.97 26.56 5.89
C ILE A 212 -6.56 26.64 6.51
N LEU A 213 -5.53 26.33 5.71
CA LEU A 213 -4.14 26.32 6.15
C LEU A 213 -3.68 27.73 6.55
N GLU A 214 -4.07 28.76 5.79
CA GLU A 214 -3.78 30.16 6.11
C GLU A 214 -4.44 30.61 7.42
N ALA A 215 -5.70 30.23 7.65
CA ALA A 215 -6.40 30.52 8.90
C ALA A 215 -5.70 29.88 10.11
N ILE A 216 -5.27 28.63 9.97
CA ILE A 216 -4.51 27.92 11.01
C ILE A 216 -3.17 28.63 11.26
N ALA A 217 -2.45 29.00 10.19
CA ALA A 217 -1.16 29.66 10.30
C ALA A 217 -1.23 31.01 11.00
N ARG A 218 -2.23 31.84 10.69
CA ARG A 218 -2.47 33.13 11.35
C ARG A 218 -2.84 32.96 12.83
N LYS A 219 -3.59 31.90 13.17
CA LYS A 219 -3.93 31.60 14.57
C LYS A 219 -2.71 31.27 15.42
N ILE A 220 -1.73 30.55 14.86
CA ILE A 220 -0.59 30.04 15.63
C ILE A 220 0.67 30.92 15.58
N ASN A 221 0.75 31.85 14.61
CA ASN A 221 1.88 32.73 14.45
C ASN A 221 1.43 34.20 14.68
N PRO A 222 1.62 34.76 15.88
CA PRO A 222 1.18 36.12 16.22
C PRO A 222 1.89 37.20 15.40
N LEU A 223 3.02 36.90 14.75
CA LEU A 223 3.76 37.85 13.92
C LEU A 223 2.95 38.29 12.68
N PHE A 224 1.86 37.61 12.33
CA PHE A 224 0.93 38.09 11.29
C PHE A 224 0.10 39.30 11.72
N ASN A 225 0.09 39.65 13.01
CA ASN A 225 -0.60 40.84 13.47
C ASN A 225 0.22 42.12 13.22
N ASP A 226 1.54 41.98 13.03
CA ASP A 226 2.48 43.08 12.83
C ASP A 226 3.49 42.80 11.69
N LEU A 227 4.56 42.07 11.97
CA LEU A 227 5.76 41.93 11.15
C LEU A 227 5.53 41.21 9.82
N LEU A 228 4.60 40.26 9.81
CA LEU A 228 4.26 39.41 8.67
C LEU A 228 2.88 39.75 8.08
N LYS A 229 2.27 40.88 8.49
CA LYS A 229 0.88 41.25 8.15
C LYS A 229 0.55 41.15 6.66
N ASP A 230 1.47 41.62 5.81
CA ASP A 230 1.29 41.68 4.35
C ASP A 230 1.85 40.44 3.62
N MET A 231 2.24 39.40 4.37
CA MET A 231 2.72 38.16 3.80
C MET A 231 1.68 37.05 3.83
N HIS A 232 1.85 36.11 2.92
CA HIS A 232 1.05 34.90 2.84
C HIS A 232 1.95 33.69 2.64
N TYR A 233 1.54 32.56 3.21
CA TYR A 233 2.25 31.31 2.97
C TYR A 233 1.95 30.81 1.55
N TYR A 234 3.02 30.46 0.85
CA TYR A 234 2.92 29.61 -0.33
C TYR A 234 2.84 28.14 0.12
N TRP A 235 1.65 27.56 -0.01
CA TRP A 235 1.36 26.20 0.45
C TRP A 235 1.71 25.14 -0.59
N VAL A 236 2.36 24.07 -0.12
CA VAL A 236 2.68 22.88 -0.91
C VAL A 236 2.29 21.60 -0.18
N ILE A 237 2.07 20.53 -0.94
CA ILE A 237 1.92 19.15 -0.44
C ILE A 237 3.32 18.55 -0.34
N ASP A 238 3.79 18.33 0.88
CA ASP A 238 5.11 17.75 1.12
C ASP A 238 5.10 16.24 1.02
N GLN A 239 4.05 15.61 1.56
CA GLN A 239 3.78 14.17 1.52
C GLN A 239 2.27 13.97 1.42
N ALA A 240 1.84 13.02 0.59
CA ALA A 240 0.46 12.54 0.56
C ALA A 240 0.44 11.02 0.47
N GLU A 241 -0.30 10.39 1.39
CA GLU A 241 -0.56 8.96 1.44
C GLU A 241 -2.03 8.71 1.09
N TYR A 242 -2.28 7.79 0.17
CA TYR A 242 -3.62 7.47 -0.31
C TYR A 242 -3.81 5.95 -0.30
N ALA A 243 -4.77 5.51 0.51
CA ALA A 243 -5.04 4.11 0.78
C ALA A 243 -6.26 3.65 -0.02
N THR A 244 -6.18 2.43 -0.54
CA THR A 244 -7.30 1.63 -1.02
C THR A 244 -7.43 0.43 -0.11
N ASP A 245 -8.51 0.39 0.66
CA ASP A 245 -8.83 -0.67 1.60
C ASP A 245 -9.86 -1.61 1.01
N ILE A 246 -9.50 -2.89 0.95
CA ILE A 246 -10.41 -3.98 0.60
C ILE A 246 -10.81 -4.69 1.88
N LEU A 247 -12.09 -4.62 2.22
CA LEU A 247 -12.66 -5.15 3.45
C LEU A 247 -13.06 -6.62 3.25
N PHE A 248 -12.55 -7.51 4.10
CA PHE A 248 -12.89 -8.94 4.08
C PHE A 248 -13.90 -9.29 5.17
N LYS A 249 -14.74 -10.29 4.91
CA LYS A 249 -15.76 -10.80 5.85
C LYS A 249 -15.15 -11.27 7.17
N ASP A 250 -14.00 -11.93 7.11
CA ASP A 250 -13.36 -12.56 8.25
C ASP A 250 -11.83 -12.67 8.09
N ARG A 251 -11.15 -12.92 9.22
CA ARG A 251 -9.68 -13.01 9.25
C ARG A 251 -9.12 -14.22 8.51
N ALA A 252 -9.84 -15.34 8.50
CA ALA A 252 -9.35 -16.56 7.85
C ALA A 252 -9.34 -16.41 6.32
N SER A 253 -10.35 -15.71 5.78
CA SER A 253 -10.45 -15.38 4.36
C SER A 253 -9.24 -14.60 3.85
N LEU A 254 -8.83 -13.54 4.57
CA LEU A 254 -7.65 -12.76 4.17
C LEU A 254 -6.35 -13.49 4.49
N LYS A 255 -6.20 -14.15 5.65
CA LYS A 255 -4.92 -14.78 6.06
C LYS A 255 -4.36 -15.72 4.99
N CYS A 256 -5.16 -16.64 4.45
CA CYS A 256 -4.70 -17.61 3.44
C CYS A 256 -4.36 -16.96 2.09
N LEU A 257 -5.10 -15.92 1.72
CA LEU A 257 -4.87 -15.17 0.49
C LEU A 257 -3.63 -14.28 0.63
N TYR A 258 -3.51 -13.57 1.75
CA TYR A 258 -2.51 -12.55 2.00
C TYR A 258 -1.08 -13.09 1.92
N GLU A 259 -0.80 -14.26 2.49
CA GLU A 259 0.53 -14.88 2.38
C GLU A 259 0.96 -15.11 0.91
N LYS A 260 0.00 -15.39 0.03
CA LYS A 260 0.26 -15.62 -1.41
C LYS A 260 0.41 -14.31 -2.15
N LEU A 261 -0.47 -13.34 -1.85
CA LEU A 261 -0.32 -11.96 -2.36
C LEU A 261 1.07 -11.43 -2.02
N LEU A 262 1.51 -11.63 -0.78
CA LEU A 262 2.81 -11.21 -0.29
C LEU A 262 3.95 -11.90 -1.06
N ARG A 263 3.91 -13.23 -1.21
CA ARG A 263 4.93 -13.98 -1.97
C ARG A 263 4.99 -13.55 -3.43
N HIS A 264 3.84 -13.47 -4.09
CA HIS A 264 3.74 -13.05 -5.49
C HIS A 264 4.23 -11.61 -5.69
N ALA A 265 3.78 -10.67 -4.85
CA ALA A 265 4.25 -9.29 -4.92
C ALA A 265 5.75 -9.14 -4.64
N THR A 266 6.35 -10.07 -3.88
CA THR A 266 7.79 -10.03 -3.60
C THR A 266 8.60 -10.64 -4.75
N VAL A 267 8.17 -11.78 -5.29
CA VAL A 267 8.96 -12.59 -6.23
C VAL A 267 8.65 -12.26 -7.69
N CYS A 268 7.39 -11.95 -8.00
CA CYS A 268 6.92 -11.83 -9.38
C CYS A 268 6.88 -10.39 -9.90
N PHE A 269 6.83 -9.38 -9.02
CA PHE A 269 6.85 -7.99 -9.47
C PHE A 269 8.27 -7.54 -9.77
N SER A 270 8.50 -7.21 -11.04
CA SER A 270 9.75 -6.68 -11.55
C SER A 270 9.87 -5.17 -11.32
N ALA A 271 11.05 -4.61 -11.57
CA ALA A 271 11.24 -3.15 -11.56
C ALA A 271 10.36 -2.45 -12.62
N GLU A 272 10.07 -3.11 -13.74
CA GLU A 272 9.19 -2.58 -14.79
C GLU A 272 7.75 -2.45 -14.31
N ASP A 273 7.25 -3.44 -13.58
CA ASP A 273 5.92 -3.41 -12.97
C ASP A 273 5.81 -2.27 -11.97
N VAL A 274 6.80 -2.13 -11.08
CA VAL A 274 6.84 -1.06 -10.07
C VAL A 274 6.84 0.32 -10.71
N MET A 275 7.62 0.51 -11.78
CA MET A 275 7.63 1.76 -12.55
C MET A 275 6.27 2.03 -13.18
N THR A 276 5.66 1.00 -13.76
CA THR A 276 4.34 1.07 -14.41
C THR A 276 3.26 1.46 -13.41
N PHE A 277 3.24 0.85 -12.23
CA PHE A 277 2.30 1.22 -11.15
C PHE A 277 2.45 2.69 -10.75
N LEU A 278 3.69 3.19 -10.71
CA LEU A 278 3.98 4.58 -10.38
C LEU A 278 4.04 5.49 -11.63
N GLY A 279 3.33 5.12 -12.70
CA GLY A 279 3.07 5.98 -13.85
C GLY A 279 4.29 6.30 -14.71
N ARG A 280 5.33 5.46 -14.65
CA ARG A 280 6.57 5.58 -15.43
C ARG A 280 6.77 4.36 -16.32
N LYS A 281 7.49 4.55 -17.43
CA LYS A 281 8.05 3.47 -18.24
C LYS A 281 9.52 3.34 -17.90
N LEU A 282 10.00 2.12 -17.65
CA LEU A 282 11.44 1.88 -17.50
C LEU A 282 12.11 2.14 -18.85
N ASN A 283 13.17 2.96 -18.85
CA ASN A 283 13.99 3.20 -20.02
C ASN A 283 15.46 3.34 -19.59
N GLY A 284 16.40 3.15 -20.51
CA GLY A 284 17.84 3.23 -20.22
C GLY A 284 18.31 4.59 -19.66
N ASN A 285 17.49 5.63 -19.80
CA ASN A 285 17.75 6.97 -19.28
C ASN A 285 17.18 7.20 -17.86
N PHE A 286 16.59 6.18 -17.23
CA PHE A 286 16.04 6.31 -15.89
C PHE A 286 17.16 6.45 -14.85
N GLN A 287 17.35 7.66 -14.36
CA GLN A 287 18.27 7.98 -13.27
C GLN A 287 17.53 7.88 -11.94
N GLY A 288 17.61 6.73 -11.27
CA GLY A 288 17.01 6.51 -9.96
C GLY A 288 17.00 5.05 -9.51
N GLU A 289 16.77 4.83 -8.22
CA GLU A 289 16.68 3.49 -7.64
C GLU A 289 15.22 3.01 -7.62
N VAL A 290 15.02 1.77 -8.06
CA VAL A 290 13.79 0.99 -7.83
C VAL A 290 14.13 -0.12 -6.84
N ALA A 291 13.41 -0.20 -5.73
CA ALA A 291 13.68 -1.16 -4.66
C ALA A 291 12.40 -1.89 -4.24
N ASN A 292 12.53 -3.18 -3.97
CA ASN A 292 11.48 -4.02 -3.41
C ASN A 292 11.92 -4.47 -2.00
N GLU A 293 11.10 -4.16 -1.00
CA GLU A 293 11.38 -4.47 0.41
C GLU A 293 10.23 -5.27 1.01
N LEU A 294 10.50 -6.53 1.35
CA LEU A 294 9.63 -7.36 2.18
C LEU A 294 10.09 -7.27 3.65
N LYS A 295 9.18 -6.87 4.53
CA LYS A 295 9.38 -6.91 5.99
C LYS A 295 8.32 -7.77 6.64
N LYS A 296 8.75 -8.80 7.37
CA LYS A 296 7.90 -9.63 8.23
C LYS A 296 8.27 -9.31 9.69
N ARG A 297 7.40 -8.61 10.41
CA ARG A 297 7.58 -8.30 11.84
C ARG A 297 6.28 -8.58 12.54
N TRP A 298 6.28 -9.27 13.68
CA TRP A 298 5.07 -9.37 14.50
C TRP A 298 4.51 -7.95 14.73
N PRO A 299 3.25 -7.64 14.39
CA PRO A 299 2.10 -8.53 14.12
C PRO A 299 1.74 -8.84 12.64
N GLY A 300 2.53 -8.42 11.64
CA GLY A 300 2.16 -8.58 10.22
C GLY A 300 3.33 -8.55 9.21
N ALA A 301 3.01 -8.82 7.94
CA ALA A 301 3.97 -8.66 6.85
C ALA A 301 3.65 -7.40 6.04
N ARG A 302 4.63 -6.88 5.30
CA ARG A 302 4.44 -5.78 4.37
C ARG A 302 5.41 -5.91 3.22
N VAL A 303 4.89 -5.77 2.01
CA VAL A 303 5.70 -5.50 0.82
C VAL A 303 5.65 -4.01 0.52
N LYS A 304 6.81 -3.42 0.26
CA LYS A 304 6.97 -2.01 -0.14
C LYS A 304 7.81 -1.94 -1.41
N HIS A 305 7.25 -1.29 -2.42
CA HIS A 305 7.92 -1.00 -3.69
C HIS A 305 8.24 0.48 -3.76
N ARG A 306 9.51 0.84 -3.90
CA ARG A 306 9.99 2.22 -3.91
C ARG A 306 10.51 2.59 -5.29
N MET A 307 10.12 3.75 -5.79
CA MET A 307 10.70 4.42 -6.95
C MET A 307 11.16 5.81 -6.51
N LYS A 308 12.47 6.01 -6.40
CA LYS A 308 13.07 7.25 -5.86
C LYS A 308 12.48 7.62 -4.49
N GLY A 309 11.73 8.72 -4.41
CA GLY A 309 11.07 9.22 -3.20
C GLY A 309 9.60 8.82 -3.07
N ASN A 310 9.04 8.10 -4.04
CA ASN A 310 7.65 7.64 -4.02
C ASN A 310 7.62 6.14 -3.76
N TRP A 311 6.52 5.63 -3.19
CA TRP A 311 6.38 4.19 -3.00
C TRP A 311 4.92 3.76 -2.98
N ILE A 312 4.71 2.47 -3.25
CA ILE A 312 3.46 1.77 -3.03
C ILE A 312 3.71 0.61 -2.07
N LYS A 313 2.80 0.38 -1.13
CA LYS A 313 2.92 -0.70 -0.14
C LYS A 313 1.63 -1.48 -0.03
N MET A 314 1.77 -2.78 0.25
CA MET A 314 0.66 -3.68 0.53
C MET A 314 0.88 -4.33 1.90
N TYR A 315 -0.14 -4.28 2.75
CA TYR A 315 -0.12 -4.89 4.07
C TYR A 315 -1.53 -5.28 4.52
N ASP A 316 -1.60 -6.22 5.46
CA ASP A 316 -2.84 -6.53 6.16
C ASP A 316 -3.01 -5.63 7.39
N LYS A 317 -4.26 -5.23 7.65
CA LYS A 317 -4.68 -4.48 8.84
C LYS A 317 -5.68 -5.32 9.62
N HIS A 318 -5.33 -5.65 10.86
CA HIS A 318 -6.11 -6.47 11.79
C HIS A 318 -6.60 -7.82 11.21
N GLY A 319 -5.88 -8.35 10.21
CA GLY A 319 -6.19 -9.58 9.50
C GLY A 319 -7.46 -9.57 8.65
N CYS A 320 -8.18 -8.46 8.53
CA CYS A 320 -9.46 -8.38 7.80
C CYS A 320 -9.52 -7.24 6.76
N VAL A 321 -8.50 -6.39 6.69
CA VAL A 321 -8.40 -5.32 5.69
C VAL A 321 -7.11 -5.51 4.91
N LEU A 322 -7.22 -5.65 3.59
CA LEU A 322 -6.07 -5.59 2.69
C LEU A 322 -5.90 -4.13 2.23
N ARG A 323 -4.83 -3.47 2.69
CA ARG A 323 -4.55 -2.09 2.35
C ARG A 323 -3.44 -2.01 1.31
N ILE A 324 -3.74 -1.36 0.19
CA ILE A 324 -2.77 -0.92 -0.80
C ILE A 324 -2.66 0.59 -0.69
N GLU A 325 -1.47 1.10 -0.44
CA GLU A 325 -1.26 2.53 -0.17
C GLU A 325 -0.13 3.08 -1.02
N THR A 326 -0.41 4.14 -1.76
CA THR A 326 0.58 4.90 -2.53
C THR A 326 0.95 6.17 -1.77
N VAL A 327 2.25 6.44 -1.67
CA VAL A 327 2.81 7.63 -1.04
C VAL A 327 3.61 8.43 -2.06
N ILE A 328 3.21 9.70 -2.22
CA ILE A 328 3.86 10.66 -3.11
C ILE A 328 4.58 11.71 -2.26
N ASN A 329 5.92 11.70 -2.33
CA ASN A 329 6.77 12.78 -1.79
C ASN A 329 7.39 13.62 -2.91
N HIS A 330 7.67 13.01 -4.06
CA HIS A 330 8.30 13.63 -5.23
C HIS A 330 7.30 13.63 -6.41
N PRO A 331 6.37 14.60 -6.46
CA PRO A 331 5.32 14.62 -7.48
C PRO A 331 5.83 14.92 -8.89
N TYR A 332 7.03 15.52 -9.03
CA TYR A 332 7.64 15.83 -10.33
C TYR A 332 7.88 14.58 -11.20
N GLU A 333 7.82 13.39 -10.59
CA GLU A 333 7.85 12.13 -11.32
C GLU A 333 6.57 11.85 -12.12
N PHE A 334 5.45 12.48 -11.76
CA PHE A 334 4.16 12.33 -12.42
C PHE A 334 3.85 13.53 -13.30
N ARG A 335 2.85 13.38 -14.17
CA ARG A 335 2.44 14.44 -15.10
C ARG A 335 1.05 14.97 -14.77
N VAL A 336 0.88 16.28 -14.97
CA VAL A 336 -0.39 16.99 -14.93
C VAL A 336 -0.61 17.72 -16.25
N ARG A 337 -1.82 17.64 -16.79
CA ARG A 337 -2.20 18.38 -18.00
C ARG A 337 -2.58 19.79 -17.58
N ARG A 338 -1.84 20.77 -18.06
CA ARG A 338 -2.06 22.19 -17.74
C ARG A 338 -1.55 23.08 -18.85
N GLU A 339 -1.94 24.33 -18.81
CA GLU A 339 -1.35 25.34 -19.67
C GLU A 339 0.06 25.69 -19.16
N GLY A 340 0.99 25.81 -20.08
CA GLY A 340 2.35 26.19 -19.77
C GLY A 340 3.09 26.70 -21.00
N LYS A 341 4.21 27.38 -20.75
CA LYS A 341 5.08 27.89 -21.82
C LYS A 341 5.94 26.75 -22.35
N ARG A 342 5.87 26.46 -23.65
CA ARG A 342 6.74 25.51 -24.36
C ARG A 342 7.32 26.22 -25.58
N ARG A 343 8.65 26.31 -25.67
CA ARG A 343 9.35 27.04 -26.75
C ARG A 343 8.81 28.47 -26.96
N GLY A 344 8.50 29.18 -25.87
CA GLY A 344 7.99 30.55 -25.95
C GLY A 344 6.46 30.70 -26.03
N LEU A 345 5.72 29.65 -26.42
CA LEU A 345 4.27 29.71 -26.64
C LEU A 345 3.48 29.06 -25.50
N TRP A 346 2.30 29.60 -25.18
CA TRP A 346 1.36 28.98 -24.24
C TRP A 346 0.65 27.82 -24.92
N THR A 347 0.71 26.64 -24.31
CA THR A 347 0.09 25.43 -24.85
C THR A 347 -0.42 24.52 -23.74
N MET A 348 -1.54 23.85 -24.00
CA MET A 348 -2.06 22.79 -23.13
C MET A 348 -1.28 21.51 -23.36
N ALA A 349 -0.38 21.17 -22.43
CA ALA A 349 0.47 19.99 -22.53
C ALA A 349 0.62 19.28 -21.17
N TRP A 350 1.27 18.12 -21.21
CA TRP A 350 1.63 17.39 -20.01
C TRP A 350 2.96 17.89 -19.44
N TYR A 351 2.92 18.40 -18.20
CA TYR A 351 4.08 18.90 -17.48
C TYR A 351 4.33 18.10 -16.21
N PRO A 352 5.57 18.10 -15.67
CA PRO A 352 5.83 17.57 -14.33
C PRO A 352 4.87 18.16 -13.29
N MET A 353 4.29 17.32 -12.45
CA MET A 353 3.36 17.71 -11.41
C MET A 353 4.12 18.38 -10.26
N ALA A 354 3.89 19.67 -10.06
CA ALA A 354 4.48 20.42 -8.95
C ALA A 354 3.79 20.09 -7.61
N LYS A 355 4.47 20.36 -6.49
CA LYS A 355 3.93 20.19 -5.11
C LYS A 355 2.76 21.14 -4.75
N ARG A 356 2.13 21.84 -5.70
CA ARG A 356 1.07 22.82 -5.42
C ARG A 356 -0.16 22.14 -4.81
N VAL A 357 -0.78 22.78 -3.82
CA VAL A 357 -2.04 22.29 -3.21
C VAL A 357 -3.17 22.18 -4.23
N SER A 358 -3.19 23.05 -5.25
CA SER A 358 -4.14 22.98 -6.37
C SER A 358 -4.09 21.65 -7.14
N ASN A 359 -3.00 20.89 -7.04
CA ASN A 359 -2.86 19.60 -7.71
C ASN A 359 -3.37 18.44 -6.86
N LEU A 360 -3.96 18.66 -5.68
CA LEU A 360 -4.37 17.57 -4.78
C LEU A 360 -5.31 16.56 -5.45
N TYR A 361 -6.20 17.01 -6.34
CA TYR A 361 -7.04 16.11 -7.16
C TYR A 361 -6.19 15.13 -7.99
N ARG A 362 -5.10 15.62 -8.60
CA ARG A 362 -4.21 14.81 -9.42
C ARG A 362 -3.38 13.84 -8.59
N TYR A 363 -3.03 14.20 -7.36
CA TYR A 363 -2.43 13.25 -6.41
C TYR A 363 -3.40 12.09 -6.14
N ALA A 364 -4.69 12.36 -5.91
CA ALA A 364 -5.69 11.32 -5.71
C ALA A 364 -5.82 10.42 -6.96
N GLU A 365 -5.92 11.00 -8.14
CA GLU A 365 -6.02 10.24 -9.41
C GLU A 365 -4.81 9.32 -9.63
N VAL A 366 -3.60 9.85 -9.44
CA VAL A 366 -2.35 9.07 -9.61
C VAL A 366 -2.29 7.94 -8.60
N CYS A 367 -2.54 8.22 -7.32
CA CYS A 367 -2.51 7.18 -6.29
C CYS A 367 -3.60 6.13 -6.50
N TYR A 368 -4.82 6.55 -6.84
CA TYR A 368 -5.92 5.64 -7.12
C TYR A 368 -5.59 4.74 -8.31
N SER A 369 -5.06 5.30 -9.39
CA SER A 369 -4.63 4.53 -10.56
C SER A 369 -3.49 3.56 -10.22
N ALA A 370 -2.52 3.97 -9.40
CA ALA A 370 -1.41 3.13 -8.96
C ALA A 370 -1.90 1.95 -8.11
N ASN A 371 -2.74 2.23 -7.11
CA ASN A 371 -3.37 1.21 -6.27
C ASN A 371 -4.21 0.24 -7.12
N HIS A 372 -5.00 0.78 -8.06
CA HIS A 372 -5.84 -0.01 -8.95
C HIS A 372 -5.02 -0.95 -9.85
N ALA A 373 -3.94 -0.45 -10.45
CA ALA A 373 -3.04 -1.25 -11.29
C ALA A 373 -2.35 -2.34 -10.47
N TYR A 374 -1.92 -2.02 -9.25
CA TYR A 374 -1.31 -2.99 -8.34
C TYR A 374 -2.29 -4.12 -7.96
N ILE A 375 -3.54 -3.78 -7.65
CA ILE A 375 -4.58 -4.77 -7.33
C ILE A 375 -4.90 -5.63 -8.57
N GLU A 376 -4.92 -5.05 -9.77
CA GLU A 376 -5.09 -5.84 -11.00
C GLU A 376 -3.93 -6.82 -11.21
N ALA A 377 -2.69 -6.40 -10.99
CA ALA A 377 -1.55 -7.31 -11.08
C ALA A 377 -1.67 -8.48 -10.08
N LEU A 378 -2.23 -8.25 -8.89
CA LEU A 378 -2.51 -9.31 -7.92
C LEU A 378 -3.64 -10.26 -8.33
N SER A 379 -4.48 -9.89 -9.29
CA SER A 379 -5.63 -10.72 -9.72
C SER A 379 -5.23 -12.03 -10.40
N VAL A 380 -3.97 -12.15 -10.85
CA VAL A 380 -3.40 -13.38 -11.42
C VAL A 380 -3.40 -14.52 -10.40
N ILE A 381 -3.35 -14.20 -9.11
CA ILE A 381 -3.28 -15.20 -8.04
C ILE A 381 -4.66 -15.84 -7.88
N ASP A 382 -4.79 -17.10 -8.28
CA ASP A 382 -5.98 -17.90 -7.98
C ASP A 382 -6.15 -18.07 -6.47
N ASP A 383 -7.39 -18.10 -5.98
CA ASP A 383 -7.66 -18.60 -4.63
C ASP A 383 -7.49 -20.12 -4.67
N PRO A 384 -6.33 -20.65 -4.26
CA PRO A 384 -6.03 -22.06 -4.38
C PRO A 384 -6.52 -22.79 -3.14
N ALA A 385 -7.29 -22.17 -2.24
CA ALA A 385 -7.82 -22.87 -1.07
C ALA A 385 -8.61 -24.12 -1.48
N LYS A 386 -9.34 -24.06 -2.60
CA LYS A 386 -10.00 -25.23 -3.21
C LYS A 386 -9.00 -26.18 -3.86
N THR A 387 -8.00 -25.67 -4.57
CA THR A 387 -6.98 -26.47 -5.28
C THR A 387 -6.04 -27.21 -4.34
N TYR A 388 -5.52 -26.56 -3.29
CA TYR A 388 -4.68 -27.20 -2.26
C TYR A 388 -5.44 -28.25 -1.46
N ARG A 389 -6.70 -27.99 -1.09
CA ARG A 389 -7.53 -29.03 -0.46
C ARG A 389 -7.72 -30.22 -1.38
N THR A 390 -7.97 -29.96 -2.67
CA THR A 390 -8.13 -31.02 -3.68
C THR A 390 -6.84 -31.82 -3.88
N LEU A 391 -5.68 -31.15 -3.97
CA LEU A 391 -4.37 -31.79 -4.11
C LEU A 391 -4.00 -32.59 -2.87
N HIS A 392 -4.18 -32.02 -1.67
CA HIS A 392 -3.95 -32.71 -0.41
C HIS A 392 -4.85 -33.95 -0.27
N GLN A 393 -6.14 -33.85 -0.62
CA GLN A 393 -7.07 -34.98 -0.60
C GLN A 393 -6.64 -36.13 -1.52
N LEU A 394 -6.00 -35.84 -2.65
CA LEU A 394 -5.52 -36.85 -3.58
C LEU A 394 -4.21 -37.50 -3.11
N CYS A 395 -3.40 -36.78 -2.33
CA CYS A 395 -2.12 -37.26 -1.81
C CYS A 395 -2.24 -38.04 -0.49
N VAL A 396 -3.40 -38.03 0.18
CA VAL A 396 -3.64 -38.81 1.41
C VAL A 396 -4.39 -40.11 1.14
N PRO A 397 -4.27 -41.14 2.00
CA PRO A 397 -5.03 -42.37 1.86
C PRO A 397 -6.54 -42.15 1.95
N VAL A 398 -7.30 -42.92 1.16
CA VAL A 398 -8.77 -42.93 1.18
C VAL A 398 -9.29 -44.32 1.56
N THR A 399 -10.34 -44.37 2.39
CA THR A 399 -11.00 -45.63 2.76
C THR A 399 -12.20 -45.84 1.85
N ARG A 400 -12.25 -46.96 1.13
CA ARG A 400 -13.38 -47.35 0.30
C ARG A 400 -13.74 -48.81 0.52
N ASN A 401 -15.01 -49.08 0.82
CA ASN A 401 -15.52 -50.43 1.13
C ASN A 401 -14.67 -51.16 2.20
N GLY A 402 -14.33 -50.46 3.29
CA GLY A 402 -13.54 -51.01 4.41
C GLY A 402 -12.05 -51.24 4.13
N ARG A 403 -11.54 -50.88 2.94
CA ARG A 403 -10.11 -51.02 2.59
C ARG A 403 -9.45 -49.65 2.45
N GLN A 404 -8.26 -49.54 3.04
CA GLN A 404 -7.36 -48.38 2.87
C GLN A 404 -6.69 -48.44 1.50
N ILE A 405 -6.80 -47.36 0.74
CA ILE A 405 -6.18 -47.18 -0.57
C ILE A 405 -5.20 -46.02 -0.45
N ARG A 406 -3.94 -46.22 -0.85
CA ARG A 406 -2.88 -45.21 -0.73
C ARG A 406 -3.23 -43.91 -1.45
N GLY A 407 -2.60 -42.82 -1.02
CA GLY A 407 -2.59 -41.56 -1.78
C GLY A 407 -1.82 -41.69 -3.09
N LEU A 408 -2.17 -40.81 -4.03
CA LEU A 408 -1.45 -40.62 -5.29
C LEU A 408 -0.27 -39.66 -5.06
N ASN A 409 0.87 -39.92 -5.69
CA ASN A 409 2.02 -39.03 -5.64
C ASN A 409 2.30 -38.44 -7.04
N PRO A 410 1.94 -37.16 -7.28
CA PRO A 410 2.17 -36.49 -8.57
C PRO A 410 3.63 -36.39 -9.01
N MET A 411 4.60 -36.62 -8.13
CA MET A 411 6.03 -36.61 -8.44
C MET A 411 6.62 -38.01 -8.62
N ARG A 412 5.83 -39.08 -8.40
CA ARG A 412 6.31 -40.45 -8.56
C ARG A 412 6.15 -40.88 -10.02
N LYS A 413 7.25 -41.34 -10.63
CA LYS A 413 7.29 -41.81 -12.03
C LYS A 413 6.17 -42.81 -12.38
N ASP A 414 5.90 -43.77 -11.51
CA ASP A 414 4.85 -44.78 -11.73
C ASP A 414 3.43 -44.17 -11.81
N ASP A 415 3.14 -43.19 -10.95
CA ASP A 415 1.82 -42.54 -10.89
C ASP A 415 1.65 -41.59 -12.08
N LEU A 416 2.71 -40.92 -12.51
CA LEU A 416 2.75 -40.11 -13.73
C LEU A 416 2.55 -40.94 -15.00
N GLN A 417 3.19 -42.11 -15.10
CA GLN A 417 2.96 -43.03 -16.21
C GLN A 417 1.50 -43.50 -16.25
N LEU A 418 0.90 -43.76 -15.09
CA LEU A 418 -0.51 -44.10 -14.98
C LEU A 418 -1.42 -42.93 -15.39
N PHE A 419 -1.08 -41.69 -15.02
CA PHE A 419 -1.79 -40.49 -15.44
C PHE A 419 -1.73 -40.29 -16.95
N SER A 420 -0.54 -40.34 -17.55
CA SER A 420 -0.35 -40.26 -19.00
C SER A 420 -1.08 -41.37 -19.75
N ALA A 421 -1.07 -42.60 -19.23
CA ALA A 421 -1.82 -43.72 -19.80
C ALA A 421 -3.33 -43.47 -19.75
N ALA A 422 -3.86 -42.86 -18.69
CA ALA A 422 -5.27 -42.51 -18.57
C ALA A 422 -5.66 -41.33 -19.48
N LEU A 423 -4.77 -40.35 -19.66
CA LEU A 423 -4.97 -39.12 -20.45
C LEU A 423 -4.76 -39.27 -21.97
N ARG A 424 -4.55 -40.48 -22.47
CA ARG A 424 -4.46 -40.69 -23.93
C ARG A 424 -5.75 -40.25 -24.63
N GLY A 425 -5.63 -39.57 -25.76
CA GLY A 425 -6.76 -38.97 -26.50
C GLY A 425 -7.86 -39.99 -26.83
N GLU A 426 -7.48 -41.23 -27.11
CA GLU A 426 -8.40 -42.35 -27.40
C GLU A 426 -9.35 -42.65 -26.23
N ASN A 427 -8.92 -42.39 -24.99
CA ASN A 427 -9.69 -42.64 -23.78
C ASN A 427 -10.79 -41.60 -23.54
N PHE A 428 -10.67 -40.40 -24.12
CA PHE A 428 -11.70 -39.35 -23.99
C PHE A 428 -12.95 -39.67 -24.79
N ILE A 429 -12.81 -40.40 -25.90
CA ILE A 429 -13.91 -40.71 -26.82
C ILE A 429 -14.73 -41.89 -26.30
N HIS A 430 -14.06 -42.97 -25.87
CA HIS A 430 -14.74 -44.24 -25.58
C HIS A 430 -14.49 -44.78 -24.16
N GLY A 431 -13.67 -44.12 -23.35
CA GLY A 431 -13.14 -44.66 -22.09
C GLY A 431 -12.14 -45.79 -22.32
N PHE A 432 -11.62 -46.36 -21.23
CA PHE A 432 -10.59 -47.40 -21.27
C PHE A 432 -10.94 -48.62 -20.41
N ARG A 433 -10.35 -49.77 -20.74
CA ARG A 433 -10.43 -51.04 -20.01
C ARG A 433 -9.06 -51.40 -19.43
N ASN A 434 -9.02 -52.48 -18.66
CA ASN A 434 -7.78 -53.00 -18.06
C ASN A 434 -6.68 -53.23 -19.12
N ASN A 435 -7.03 -53.87 -20.24
CA ASN A 435 -6.05 -54.20 -21.28
C ASN A 435 -5.46 -52.95 -21.96
N ASP A 436 -6.24 -51.87 -22.07
CA ASP A 436 -5.79 -50.62 -22.68
C ASP A 436 -4.73 -49.94 -21.81
N ILE A 437 -4.97 -49.85 -20.50
CA ILE A 437 -3.99 -49.33 -19.53
C ILE A 437 -2.75 -50.22 -19.47
N ALA A 438 -2.90 -51.55 -19.53
CA ALA A 438 -1.76 -52.47 -19.54
C ALA A 438 -0.87 -52.23 -20.78
N ARG A 439 -1.49 -52.02 -21.94
CA ARG A 439 -0.80 -51.68 -23.19
C ARG A 439 -0.09 -50.33 -23.10
N TYR A 440 -0.74 -49.30 -22.58
CA TYR A 440 -0.16 -47.95 -22.47
C TYR A 440 0.96 -47.86 -21.43
N LEU A 441 0.98 -48.75 -20.44
CA LEU A 441 2.09 -48.89 -19.48
C LEU A 441 3.24 -49.75 -20.03
N ASN A 442 3.20 -50.16 -21.31
CA ASN A 442 4.21 -51.02 -21.96
C ASN A 442 4.49 -52.31 -21.18
N LEU A 443 3.46 -52.90 -20.57
CA LEU A 443 3.63 -54.14 -19.82
C LEU A 443 3.75 -55.33 -20.79
N PRO A 444 4.77 -56.20 -20.65
CA PRO A 444 4.99 -57.30 -21.59
C PRO A 444 3.88 -58.34 -21.49
N ALA A 445 3.46 -58.88 -22.63
CA ALA A 445 2.47 -59.97 -22.67
C ALA A 445 3.07 -61.23 -22.06
N ARG A 446 2.46 -61.74 -20.97
CA ARG A 446 2.90 -62.97 -20.30
C ARG A 446 2.19 -64.20 -20.88
N GLN A 447 2.97 -65.18 -21.32
CA GLN A 447 2.45 -66.44 -21.86
C GLN A 447 1.92 -67.34 -20.74
N ASP A 448 2.59 -67.38 -19.59
CA ASP A 448 2.13 -68.11 -18.39
C ASP A 448 0.77 -67.57 -17.88
N PRO A 449 -0.26 -68.43 -17.76
CA PRO A 449 -1.56 -68.09 -17.20
C PRO A 449 -1.50 -67.45 -15.80
N VAL A 450 -0.59 -67.89 -14.93
CA VAL A 450 -0.49 -67.40 -13.54
C VAL A 450 0.06 -65.97 -13.53
N GLU A 451 1.15 -65.72 -14.25
CA GLU A 451 1.71 -64.38 -14.41
C GLU A 451 0.74 -63.40 -15.11
N ARG A 452 0.00 -63.86 -16.13
CA ARG A 452 -1.02 -63.05 -16.81
C ARG A 452 -2.12 -62.59 -15.85
N LYS A 453 -2.58 -63.50 -14.98
CA LYS A 453 -3.58 -63.19 -13.93
C LYS A 453 -3.03 -62.18 -12.91
N ARG A 454 -1.78 -62.34 -12.49
CA ARG A 454 -1.10 -61.40 -11.56
C ARG A 454 -0.98 -59.99 -12.18
N GLN A 455 -0.59 -59.90 -13.44
CA GLN A 455 -0.48 -58.64 -14.17
C GLN A 455 -1.84 -57.94 -14.33
N SER A 456 -2.86 -58.68 -14.75
CA SER A 456 -4.24 -58.15 -14.83
C SER A 456 -4.74 -57.64 -13.48
N ALA A 457 -4.44 -58.35 -12.38
CA ALA A 457 -4.80 -57.93 -11.03
C ALA A 457 -4.05 -56.66 -10.61
N ARG A 458 -2.77 -56.52 -10.96
CA ARG A 458 -1.98 -55.30 -10.72
C ARG A 458 -2.60 -54.09 -11.42
N VAL A 459 -2.93 -54.19 -12.70
CA VAL A 459 -3.56 -53.10 -13.45
C VAL A 459 -4.95 -52.77 -12.89
N THR A 460 -5.70 -53.78 -12.44
CA THR A 460 -7.00 -53.56 -11.78
C THR A 460 -6.85 -52.74 -10.49
N ARG A 461 -5.79 -52.97 -9.71
CA ARG A 461 -5.50 -52.16 -8.51
C ARG A 461 -5.16 -50.71 -8.87
N LEU A 462 -4.44 -50.46 -9.96
CA LEU A 462 -4.14 -49.10 -10.43
C LEU A 462 -5.40 -48.36 -10.90
N ILE A 463 -6.29 -49.04 -11.64
CA ILE A 463 -7.59 -48.47 -12.01
C ILE A 463 -8.44 -48.21 -10.76
N HIS A 464 -8.43 -49.13 -9.80
CA HIS A 464 -9.16 -48.94 -8.55
C HIS A 464 -8.62 -47.75 -7.73
N LEU A 465 -7.31 -47.52 -7.75
CA LEU A 465 -6.66 -46.37 -7.14
C LEU A 465 -7.19 -45.06 -7.74
N LEU A 466 -7.20 -44.91 -9.07
CA LEU A 466 -7.76 -43.73 -9.73
C LEU A 466 -9.25 -43.55 -9.45
N HIS A 467 -10.01 -44.65 -9.41
CA HIS A 467 -11.45 -44.62 -9.17
C HIS A 467 -11.78 -44.25 -7.71
N ALA A 468 -10.99 -44.72 -6.74
CA ALA A 468 -11.13 -44.39 -5.33
C ALA A 468 -10.91 -42.89 -5.05
N HIS A 469 -9.96 -42.30 -5.77
CA HIS A 469 -9.66 -40.86 -5.72
C HIS A 469 -10.61 -40.00 -6.60
N GLY A 470 -11.60 -40.61 -7.24
CA GLY A 470 -12.60 -39.91 -8.05
C GLY A 470 -12.06 -39.29 -9.35
N LEU A 471 -10.88 -39.71 -9.80
CA LEU A 471 -10.28 -39.25 -11.06
C LEU A 471 -10.90 -39.92 -12.29
N ILE A 472 -11.48 -41.10 -12.09
CA ILE A 472 -12.22 -41.84 -13.13
C ILE A 472 -13.54 -42.34 -12.58
N ALA A 473 -14.49 -42.60 -13.47
CA ALA A 473 -15.80 -43.17 -13.15
C ALA A 473 -16.07 -44.40 -14.01
N LYS A 474 -16.66 -45.45 -13.41
CA LYS A 474 -17.07 -46.65 -14.14
C LYS A 474 -18.27 -46.35 -15.04
N ILE A 475 -18.23 -46.82 -16.29
CA ILE A 475 -19.38 -46.73 -17.21
C ILE A 475 -20.34 -47.89 -16.90
N PRO A 476 -21.62 -47.62 -16.57
CA PRO A 476 -22.60 -48.65 -16.22
C PRO A 476 -22.69 -49.75 -17.27
N ARG A 477 -22.91 -51.00 -16.81
CA ARG A 477 -23.06 -52.21 -17.66
C ARG A 477 -21.88 -52.50 -18.61
N THR A 478 -20.71 -51.88 -18.39
CA THR A 478 -19.49 -52.16 -19.15
C THR A 478 -18.29 -52.42 -18.25
N ARG A 479 -17.20 -52.93 -18.86
CA ARG A 479 -15.88 -53.02 -18.24
C ARG A 479 -15.02 -51.76 -18.44
N ARG A 480 -15.63 -50.65 -18.87
CA ARG A 480 -14.93 -49.40 -19.21
C ARG A 480 -14.99 -48.37 -18.09
N TYR A 481 -13.97 -47.53 -18.05
CA TYR A 481 -13.88 -46.35 -17.17
C TYR A 481 -13.70 -45.10 -18.04
N ARG A 482 -14.31 -44.00 -17.61
CA ARG A 482 -14.13 -42.68 -18.24
C ARG A 482 -13.43 -41.73 -17.28
N LEU A 483 -12.68 -40.78 -17.83
CA LEU A 483 -12.13 -39.67 -17.07
C LEU A 483 -13.24 -38.81 -16.51
N THR A 484 -13.09 -38.37 -15.25
CA THR A 484 -13.91 -37.27 -14.72
C THR A 484 -13.25 -35.94 -15.10
N LEU A 485 -14.01 -34.85 -15.10
CA LEU A 485 -13.45 -33.51 -15.33
C LEU A 485 -12.33 -33.21 -14.32
N ARG A 486 -12.57 -33.52 -13.04
CA ARG A 486 -11.56 -33.44 -11.96
C ARG A 486 -10.31 -34.26 -12.28
N GLY A 487 -10.48 -35.48 -12.78
CA GLY A 487 -9.40 -36.37 -13.17
C GLY A 487 -8.56 -35.82 -14.31
N ALA A 488 -9.21 -35.39 -15.39
CA ALA A 488 -8.54 -34.83 -16.56
C ALA A 488 -7.71 -33.59 -16.18
N THR A 489 -8.30 -32.64 -15.44
CA THR A 489 -7.61 -31.41 -15.02
C THR A 489 -6.42 -31.70 -14.10
N PHE A 490 -6.59 -32.55 -13.08
CA PHE A 490 -5.52 -32.83 -12.13
C PHE A 490 -4.36 -33.62 -12.76
N MET A 491 -4.69 -34.69 -13.48
CA MET A 491 -3.67 -35.56 -14.08
C MET A 491 -2.89 -34.79 -15.16
N ALA A 492 -3.56 -33.95 -15.97
CA ALA A 492 -2.89 -33.17 -17.00
C ALA A 492 -1.93 -32.14 -16.38
N ALA A 493 -2.36 -31.45 -15.33
CA ALA A 493 -1.51 -30.52 -14.60
C ALA A 493 -0.29 -31.22 -13.98
N ALA A 494 -0.46 -32.41 -13.38
CA ALA A 494 0.64 -33.18 -12.80
C ALA A 494 1.68 -33.60 -13.85
N VAL A 495 1.22 -34.10 -15.01
CA VAL A 495 2.10 -34.52 -16.11
C VAL A 495 2.85 -33.33 -16.72
N TYR A 496 2.15 -32.21 -16.93
CA TYR A 496 2.77 -30.97 -17.44
C TYR A 496 3.83 -30.42 -16.49
N LEU A 497 3.50 -30.27 -15.20
CA LEU A 497 4.41 -29.75 -14.19
C LEU A 497 5.69 -30.60 -14.07
N TYR A 498 5.56 -31.93 -14.10
CA TYR A 498 6.72 -32.81 -13.96
C TYR A 498 7.63 -32.83 -15.18
N ASN A 499 7.08 -32.73 -16.39
CA ASN A 499 7.85 -32.84 -17.64
C ASN A 499 8.41 -31.50 -18.12
N GLU A 500 7.70 -30.39 -17.91
CA GLU A 500 8.05 -29.08 -18.46
C GLU A 500 8.58 -28.14 -17.37
N ASP A 501 7.74 -27.80 -16.38
CA ASP A 501 8.06 -26.72 -15.44
C ASP A 501 9.13 -27.11 -14.41
N PHE A 502 9.05 -28.33 -13.84
CA PHE A 502 9.96 -28.75 -12.78
C PHE A 502 11.41 -28.87 -13.26
N PRO A 503 11.70 -29.49 -14.43
CA PRO A 503 13.05 -29.47 -15.00
C PRO A 503 13.53 -28.05 -15.30
N ASN A 504 12.69 -27.22 -15.93
CA ASN A 504 13.05 -25.83 -16.27
C ASN A 504 13.38 -24.99 -15.02
N MET A 505 12.63 -25.17 -13.92
CA MET A 505 12.91 -24.48 -12.65
C MET A 505 14.18 -24.97 -11.96
N VAL A 506 14.51 -26.26 -12.06
CA VAL A 506 15.73 -26.81 -11.47
C VAL A 506 16.96 -26.42 -12.30
N PHE A 507 16.87 -26.47 -13.62
CA PHE A 507 17.97 -26.05 -14.51
C PHE A 507 18.27 -24.55 -14.41
N ASN A 508 17.25 -23.68 -14.37
CA ASN A 508 17.46 -22.22 -14.31
C ASN A 508 17.93 -21.69 -12.94
N ASN A 509 17.86 -22.49 -11.87
CA ASN A 509 18.34 -22.11 -10.53
C ASN A 509 19.63 -22.86 -10.12
N ALA A 510 20.09 -23.82 -10.94
CA ALA A 510 21.33 -24.56 -10.73
C ALA A 510 22.49 -24.07 -11.63
N ALA A 511 22.22 -23.10 -12.50
CA ALA A 511 23.20 -22.27 -13.20
C ALA A 511 23.27 -20.90 -12.52
#